data_AF-A0A354THF8-F1
#
_entry.id   AF-A0A354THF8-F1
#
_cell.length_a   1.000
_cell.length_b   1.000
_cell.length_c   1.000
_cell.angle_alpha   90.00
_cell.angle_beta   90.00
_cell.angle_gamma   90.00
#
_symmetry.space_group_name_H-M   'P 1'
#
loop_
_entity.id
_entity.type
_entity.pdbx_description
1 polymer ?
#
loop_
_entity_poly.entity_id
_entity_poly.type
_entity_poly.pdbx_seq_one_letter_code
_entity_poly.pdbx_strand_id
1 'polypeptide(L)'
;HPFPGPGLAVRIPGEITPERVHITQQADAIFIGELRRSGWYEQTWQAYAALLPVKTVGVKGDERSYEQAISLRAVISEDAMTADWVELPYSVLRNASNQILNRVKGVNRVLYDISTKPPASIEWE
;
A
#
# COMPACT_ATOMS: atom_id res chain seq x y z
N HIS A 1 13.12 0.46 -7.03
CA HIS A 1 12.19 -0.63 -7.38
C HIS A 1 11.73 -0.50 -8.82
N PRO A 2 11.46 -1.62 -9.52
CA PRO A 2 10.80 -1.58 -10.82
C PRO A 2 9.43 -0.90 -10.71
N PHE A 3 9.01 -0.22 -11.77
CA PHE A 3 7.70 0.42 -11.85
C PHE A 3 6.97 -0.15 -13.07
N PRO A 4 5.71 -0.61 -12.92
CA PRO A 4 4.99 -1.28 -14.00
C PRO A 4 4.70 -0.31 -15.16
N GLY A 5 4.64 -0.84 -16.39
CA GLY A 5 4.35 -0.05 -17.60
C GLY A 5 3.04 0.75 -17.53
N PRO A 6 1.91 0.15 -17.08
CA PRO A 6 0.66 0.89 -16.83
C PRO A 6 0.69 1.82 -15.60
N GLY A 7 1.78 1.81 -14.83
CA GLY A 7 2.00 2.67 -13.68
C GLY A 7 1.02 2.45 -12.53
N LEU A 8 0.43 3.53 -12.02
CA LEU A 8 -0.50 3.45 -10.88
C LEU A 8 -1.80 2.71 -11.19
N ALA A 9 -2.14 2.51 -12.46
CA ALA A 9 -3.36 1.83 -12.85
C ALA A 9 -3.49 0.45 -12.19
N VAL A 10 -2.42 -0.35 -12.17
CA VAL A 10 -2.39 -1.69 -11.57
C VAL A 10 -2.35 -1.71 -10.03
N ARG A 11 -2.34 -0.52 -9.41
CA ARG A 11 -2.41 -0.33 -7.96
C ARG A 11 -3.78 0.18 -7.52
N ILE A 12 -4.71 0.33 -8.46
CA ILE A 12 -6.06 0.84 -8.22
C ILE A 12 -7.04 -0.13 -8.90
N PRO A 13 -7.26 -1.32 -8.32
CA PRO A 13 -8.23 -2.27 -8.87
C PRO A 13 -9.61 -1.62 -9.04
N GLY A 14 -10.22 -1.88 -10.19
CA GLY A 14 -11.50 -1.30 -10.60
C GLY A 14 -11.39 0.04 -11.33
N GLU A 15 -12.36 0.93 -11.11
CA GLU A 15 -12.42 2.19 -11.84
C GLU A 15 -11.28 3.15 -11.45
N ILE A 16 -10.62 3.73 -12.45
CA ILE A 16 -9.54 4.70 -12.26
C ILE A 16 -10.12 6.11 -12.38
N THR A 17 -10.15 6.83 -11.26
CA THR A 17 -10.61 8.22 -11.20
C THR A 17 -9.50 9.13 -10.66
N PRO A 18 -9.50 10.45 -10.97
CA PRO A 18 -8.50 11.38 -10.46
C PRO A 18 -8.38 11.38 -8.92
N GLU A 19 -9.50 11.21 -8.21
CA GLU A 19 -9.52 11.11 -6.75
C GLU A 19 -8.80 9.85 -6.25
N ARG A 20 -9.10 8.69 -6.85
CA ARG A 20 -8.46 7.42 -6.50
C ARG A 20 -6.96 7.43 -6.79
N VAL A 21 -6.57 8.03 -7.92
CA VAL A 21 -5.16 8.25 -8.25
C VAL A 21 -4.49 9.12 -7.19
N HIS A 22 -5.11 10.21 -6.78
CA HIS A 22 -4.56 11.11 -5.78
C HIS A 22 -4.39 10.43 -4.41
N ILE A 23 -5.39 9.68 -3.94
CA ILE A 23 -5.31 8.91 -2.70
C ILE A 23 -4.14 7.93 -2.75
N THR A 24 -4.02 7.18 -3.85
CA THR A 24 -2.96 6.17 -4.03
C THR A 24 -1.58 6.82 -4.04
N GLN A 25 -1.41 7.95 -4.74
CA GLN A 25 -0.14 8.71 -4.76
C GLN A 25 0.28 9.18 -3.37
N GLN A 26 -0.66 9.72 -2.58
CA GLN A 26 -0.34 10.16 -1.22
C GLN A 26 0.05 9.00 -0.31
N ALA A 27 -0.72 7.90 -0.34
CA ALA A 27 -0.42 6.73 0.46
C ALA A 27 0.92 6.09 0.08
N ASP A 28 1.20 5.97 -1.22
CA ASP A 28 2.45 5.43 -1.74
C ASP A 28 3.64 6.31 -1.33
N ALA A 29 3.53 7.63 -1.49
CA ALA A 29 4.58 8.56 -1.08
C ALA A 29 4.92 8.47 0.42
N ILE A 30 3.91 8.28 1.28
CA ILE A 30 4.12 8.09 2.72
C ILE A 30 4.84 6.77 2.99
N PHE A 31 4.36 5.67 2.42
CA PHE A 31 4.93 4.34 2.66
C PHE A 31 6.37 4.24 2.14
N ILE A 32 6.61 4.65 0.89
CA ILE A 32 7.95 4.68 0.30
C ILE A 32 8.88 5.61 1.11
N GLY A 33 8.37 6.75 1.56
CA GLY A 33 9.13 7.65 2.43
C GLY A 33 9.54 6.99 3.76
N GLU A 34 8.66 6.20 4.38
CA GLU A 34 8.97 5.47 5.62
C GLU A 34 10.02 4.38 5.39
N LEU A 35 9.92 3.62 4.29
CA LEU A 35 10.92 2.63 3.92
C LEU A 35 12.29 3.26 3.68
N ARG A 36 12.35 4.43 3.04
CA ARG A 36 13.62 5.16 2.84
C ARG A 36 14.23 5.62 4.16
N ARG A 37 13.42 6.21 5.05
CA ARG A 37 13.88 6.70 6.37
C ARG A 37 14.36 5.58 7.28
N SER A 38 13.72 4.41 7.21
CA SER A 38 14.04 3.25 8.03
C SER A 38 15.13 2.35 7.44
N GLY A 39 15.63 2.65 6.25
CA GLY A 39 16.64 1.84 5.56
C GLY A 39 16.10 0.56 4.91
N TRP A 40 14.78 0.35 4.91
CA TRP A 40 14.14 -0.83 4.31
C TRP A 40 13.90 -0.71 2.81
N TYR A 41 13.99 0.50 2.23
CA TYR A 41 13.75 0.68 0.80
C TYR A 41 14.71 -0.14 -0.07
N GLU A 42 16.00 -0.17 0.28
CA GLU A 42 17.02 -0.95 -0.47
C GLU A 42 16.99 -2.45 -0.11
N GLN A 43 16.28 -2.83 0.95
CA GLN A 43 16.14 -4.23 1.38
C GLN A 43 14.92 -4.91 0.77
N THR A 44 14.07 -4.17 0.05
CA THR A 44 12.92 -4.72 -0.66
C THR A 44 13.17 -4.70 -2.16
N TRP A 45 12.71 -5.73 -2.86
CA TRP A 45 12.77 -5.79 -4.32
C TRP A 45 11.74 -4.82 -4.94
N GLN A 46 10.53 -4.83 -4.40
CA GLN A 46 9.47 -3.88 -4.73
C GLN A 46 8.64 -3.59 -3.49
N ALA A 47 8.25 -2.33 -3.32
CA ALA A 47 7.24 -1.93 -2.36
C ALA A 47 6.33 -0.85 -2.94
N TYR A 48 5.07 -0.83 -2.50
CA TYR A 48 4.08 0.18 -2.89
C TYR A 48 2.83 0.15 -2.00
N ALA A 49 1.97 1.17 -2.15
CA ALA A 49 0.61 1.20 -1.62
C ALA A 49 -0.43 1.06 -2.76
N ALA A 50 -1.45 0.22 -2.54
CA ALA A 50 -2.60 0.02 -3.44
C ALA A 50 -3.91 0.46 -2.79
N LEU A 51 -4.83 0.98 -3.59
CA LEU A 51 -6.17 1.37 -3.14
C LEU A 51 -7.18 0.26 -3.42
N LEU A 52 -7.69 -0.37 -2.36
CA LEU A 52 -8.66 -1.45 -2.51
C LEU A 52 -10.04 -0.90 -2.93
N PRO A 53 -10.79 -1.60 -3.80
CA PRO A 53 -12.14 -1.19 -4.24
C PRO A 53 -13.21 -1.52 -3.19
N VAL A 54 -12.90 -1.29 -1.90
CA VAL A 54 -13.81 -1.56 -0.79
C VAL A 54 -13.90 -0.36 0.14
N LYS A 55 -15.10 -0.10 0.64
CA LYS A 55 -15.32 0.84 1.74
C LYS A 55 -15.30 0.11 3.05
N THR A 56 -14.74 0.74 4.08
CA THR A 56 -14.70 0.18 5.42
C THR A 56 -15.23 1.17 6.43
N VAL A 57 -15.79 0.65 7.53
CA VAL A 57 -16.28 1.49 8.64
C VAL A 57 -15.08 1.97 9.45
N GLY A 58 -15.06 3.27 9.73
CA GLY A 58 -14.17 3.93 10.68
C GLY A 58 -14.96 4.88 11.56
N VAL A 59 -14.26 5.52 12.49
CA VAL A 59 -14.85 6.49 13.43
C VAL A 59 -14.12 7.82 13.25
N LYS A 60 -14.88 8.90 13.03
CA LYS A 60 -14.38 10.27 12.99
C LYS A 60 -15.19 11.12 13.97
N GLY A 61 -14.57 11.48 15.10
CA GLY A 61 -15.32 12.04 16.23
C GLY A 61 -16.32 11.01 16.75
N ASP A 62 -17.59 11.41 16.84
CA ASP A 62 -18.68 10.54 17.29
C ASP A 62 -19.46 9.88 16.14
N GLU A 63 -19.07 10.12 14.88
CA GLU A 63 -19.77 9.62 13.70
C GLU A 63 -19.04 8.46 13.01
N ARG A 64 -19.83 7.60 12.37
CA ARG A 64 -19.32 6.55 11.49
C ARG A 64 -18.89 7.16 10.16
N SER A 65 -17.71 6.78 9.68
CA SER A 65 -17.21 7.12 8.34
C SER A 65 -17.09 5.87 7.48
N TYR A 66 -17.35 6.01 6.18
CA TYR A 66 -17.24 4.95 5.18
C TYR A 66 -16.20 5.35 4.14
N GLU A 67 -14.95 4.98 4.39
CA GLU A 67 -13.79 5.41 3.60
C GLU A 67 -13.04 4.21 3.01
N GLN A 68 -12.06 4.48 2.16
CA GLN A 68 -11.32 3.44 1.44
C GLN A 68 -10.31 2.73 2.34
N ALA A 69 -9.85 1.56 1.88
CA ALA A 69 -8.72 0.84 2.48
C ALA A 69 -7.49 0.88 1.58
N ILE A 70 -6.31 1.01 2.19
CA ILE A 70 -5.01 0.89 1.52
C ILE A 70 -4.39 -0.46 1.87
N SER A 71 -3.87 -1.16 0.87
CA SER A 71 -3.01 -2.33 1.04
C SER A 71 -1.55 -1.91 0.83
N LEU A 72 -0.70 -2.16 1.82
CA LEU A 72 0.75 -2.01 1.71
C LEU A 72 1.34 -3.32 1.23
N ARG A 73 2.20 -3.25 0.21
CA ARG A 73 2.90 -4.41 -0.35
C ARG A 73 4.40 -4.15 -0.30
N ALA A 74 5.17 -5.07 0.27
CA ALA A 74 6.61 -5.09 0.13
C ALA A 74 7.07 -6.54 -0.02
N VAL A 75 7.88 -6.80 -1.03
CA VAL A 75 8.34 -8.15 -1.36
C VAL A 75 9.84 -8.20 -1.60
N ILE A 76 10.43 -9.36 -1.38
CA ILE A 76 11.77 -9.75 -1.83
C ILE A 76 11.65 -10.79 -2.93
N SER A 77 12.55 -10.73 -3.90
CA SER A 77 12.57 -11.64 -5.04
C SER A 77 13.96 -11.65 -5.68
N GLU A 78 14.40 -12.81 -6.15
CA GLU A 78 15.65 -12.97 -6.90
C GLU A 78 15.40 -12.90 -8.42
N ASP A 79 14.23 -13.35 -8.89
CA ASP A 79 13.96 -13.61 -10.31
C ASP A 79 12.61 -13.04 -10.81
N ALA A 80 11.87 -12.33 -9.97
CA ALA A 80 10.50 -11.85 -10.18
C ALA A 80 9.45 -12.94 -10.48
N MET A 81 9.84 -14.22 -10.58
CA MET A 81 8.94 -15.36 -10.79
C MET A 81 8.39 -15.87 -9.46
N THR A 82 9.20 -15.82 -8.42
CA THR A 82 8.82 -16.09 -7.03
C THR A 82 9.07 -14.86 -6.16
N ALA A 83 8.24 -14.63 -5.15
CA ALA A 83 8.46 -13.54 -4.21
C ALA A 83 7.86 -13.87 -2.84
N ASP A 84 8.60 -13.51 -1.79
CA ASP A 84 8.10 -13.56 -0.42
C ASP A 84 7.76 -12.14 0.06
N TRP A 85 6.79 -12.03 0.96
CA TRP A 85 6.48 -10.75 1.58
C TRP A 85 7.53 -10.42 2.63
N VAL A 86 7.88 -9.14 2.77
CA VAL A 86 8.94 -8.74 3.71
C VAL A 86 8.39 -8.69 5.12
N GLU A 87 9.10 -9.28 6.08
CA GLU A 87 8.84 -9.10 7.51
C GLU A 87 9.26 -7.70 7.98
N LEU A 88 8.55 -6.67 7.51
CA LEU A 88 8.82 -5.30 7.90
C LEU A 88 8.65 -5.15 9.43
N PRO A 89 9.57 -4.46 10.13
CA PRO A 89 9.44 -4.23 11.55
C PRO A 89 8.10 -3.57 11.87
N TYR A 90 7.43 -4.02 12.94
CA TYR A 90 6.15 -3.46 13.32
C TYR A 90 6.18 -1.95 13.57
N SER A 91 7.34 -1.37 13.92
CA SER A 91 7.53 0.07 14.01
C SER A 91 7.37 0.79 12.67
N VAL A 92 7.94 0.25 11.59
CA VAL A 92 7.80 0.77 10.22
C VAL A 92 6.33 0.71 9.79
N LEU A 93 5.68 -0.44 9.99
CA LEU A 93 4.26 -0.63 9.66
C LEU A 93 3.35 0.32 10.47
N ARG A 94 3.62 0.47 11.78
CA ARG A 94 2.89 1.37 12.67
C ARG A 94 3.04 2.83 12.26
N ASN A 95 4.25 3.25 11.89
CA ASN A 95 4.50 4.63 11.47
C ASN A 95 3.82 4.94 10.13
N ALA A 96 3.95 4.04 9.15
CA ALA A 96 3.32 4.18 7.85
C ALA A 96 1.79 4.24 7.97
N SER A 97 1.19 3.31 8.72
CA SER A 97 -0.27 3.26 8.91
C SER A 97 -0.79 4.50 9.63
N ASN A 98 -0.14 4.94 10.70
CA ASN A 98 -0.50 6.16 11.42
C ASN A 98 -0.43 7.39 10.52
N GLN A 99 0.61 7.52 9.70
CA GLN A 99 0.72 8.67 8.80
C GLN A 99 -0.33 8.64 7.69
N ILE A 100 -0.60 7.47 7.10
CA ILE A 100 -1.63 7.33 6.06
C ILE A 100 -3.01 7.71 6.63
N LEU A 101 -3.41 7.12 7.76
CA LEU A 101 -4.71 7.35 8.38
C LEU A 101 -4.94 8.80 8.79
N ASN A 102 -3.88 9.52 9.18
CA ASN A 102 -4.01 10.91 9.62
C ASN A 102 -3.88 11.94 8.47
N ARG A 103 -3.18 11.60 7.38
CA ARG A 103 -2.84 12.59 6.32
C ARG A 103 -3.59 12.37 5.02
N VAL A 104 -3.99 11.13 4.71
CA VAL A 104 -4.66 10.80 3.45
C VAL A 104 -6.17 10.85 3.65
N LYS A 105 -6.80 11.91 3.15
CA LYS A 105 -8.26 12.06 3.21
C LYS A 105 -8.94 10.94 2.42
N GLY A 106 -10.02 10.39 2.97
CA GLY A 106 -10.79 9.32 2.32
C GLY A 106 -10.21 7.92 2.52
N VAL A 107 -9.27 7.74 3.46
CA VAL A 107 -8.74 6.44 3.90
C VAL A 107 -8.93 6.29 5.41
N ASN A 108 -9.51 5.17 5.84
CA ASN A 108 -9.69 4.86 7.25
C ASN A 108 -9.19 3.46 7.65
N ARG A 109 -8.55 2.75 6.72
CA ARG A 109 -7.96 1.44 6.98
C ARG A 109 -6.68 1.23 6.18
N VAL A 110 -5.71 0.62 6.84
CA VAL A 110 -4.45 0.20 6.23
C VAL A 110 -4.24 -1.28 6.55
N LEU A 111 -3.87 -2.05 5.53
CA LEU A 111 -3.58 -3.47 5.58
C LEU A 111 -2.14 -3.70 5.10
N TYR A 112 -1.56 -4.85 5.43
CA TYR A 112 -0.29 -5.30 4.88
C TYR A 112 -0.50 -6.66 4.22
N ASP A 113 -0.08 -6.79 2.97
CA ASP A 113 -0.28 -7.99 2.16
C ASP A 113 0.81 -9.04 2.42
N ILE A 114 0.41 -10.09 3.12
CA ILE A 114 1.24 -11.21 3.56
C ILE A 114 1.12 -12.45 2.65
N SER A 115 0.70 -12.26 1.40
CA SER A 115 0.53 -13.35 0.44
C SER A 115 1.82 -13.60 -0.36
N THR A 116 2.31 -14.83 -0.44
CA THR A 116 3.47 -15.19 -1.27
C THR A 116 3.12 -15.26 -2.75
N LYS A 117 4.12 -15.07 -3.63
CA LYS A 117 4.04 -15.40 -5.05
C LYS A 117 4.87 -16.65 -5.33
N PRO A 118 4.27 -17.77 -5.80
CA PRO A 118 2.83 -18.08 -5.84
C PRO A 118 2.22 -18.29 -4.42
N PRO A 119 0.88 -18.30 -4.25
CA PRO A 119 -0.17 -18.29 -5.29
C PRO A 119 -0.59 -16.90 -5.77
N ALA A 120 -0.22 -15.83 -5.08
CA ALA A 120 -0.58 -14.47 -5.47
C ALA A 120 0.34 -13.91 -6.57
N SER A 121 -0.02 -12.76 -7.12
CA SER A 121 0.87 -11.88 -7.89
C SER A 121 1.60 -10.88 -6.97
N ILE A 122 2.53 -10.12 -7.55
CA ILE A 122 3.10 -8.96 -6.84
C ILE A 122 2.10 -7.82 -6.85
N GLU A 123 1.56 -7.46 -8.03
CA GLU A 123 0.55 -6.42 -8.23
C GLU A 123 -0.87 -6.90 -7.86
N TRP A 124 -1.78 -5.96 -7.60
CA TRP A 124 -3.21 -6.25 -7.36
C TRP A 124 -4.05 -6.22 -8.64
N GLU A 125 -3.65 -5.34 -9.59
CA GLU A 125 -4.30 -4.98 -10.86
C GLU A 125 -5.68 -4.30 -10.74
#